data_AF-A0A367QKM3-F1
#
_entry.id   AF-A0A367QKM3-F1
#
_cell.length_a   1.000
_cell.length_b   1.000
_cell.length_c   1.000
_cell.angle_alpha   90.00
_cell.angle_beta   90.00
_cell.angle_gamma   90.00
#
_symmetry.space_group_name_H-M   'P 1'
#
loop_
_entity.id
_entity.type
_entity.pdbx_description
1 polymer ?
#
loop_
_entity_poly.entity_id
_entity_poly.type
_entity_poly.pdbx_seq_one_letter_code
_entity_poly.pdbx_strand_id
1 'polypeptide(L)'
;MAIHLTKRMFVFANILALVILMPGIALAAPVQPHASSDVIFAQVTNAATYFTSFSDIELTPLQRQQLQAVRQRRNKEIAAVLNSSQRTQLVQNLRAGNNITQALETLNLQPDQQDLVKAIVQFTNLKMKAILSRHSLTVGQK
;
A
#
# COMPACT_ATOMS: atom_id res chain seq x y z
N MET A 1 -4.58 29.07 52.26
CA MET A 1 -3.96 27.94 51.52
C MET A 1 -4.91 26.77 51.22
N ALA A 2 -6.22 26.84 51.52
CA ALA A 2 -7.16 25.72 51.30
C ALA A 2 -7.74 25.63 49.88
N ILE A 3 -7.92 26.77 49.19
CA ILE A 3 -8.62 26.86 47.89
C ILE A 3 -7.89 26.10 46.77
N HIS A 4 -6.55 26.09 46.78
CA HIS A 4 -5.76 25.34 45.80
C HIS A 4 -5.80 23.82 46.04
N LEU A 5 -6.02 23.38 47.29
CA LEU A 5 -6.12 21.97 47.65
C LEU A 5 -7.46 21.38 47.17
N THR A 6 -8.56 22.11 47.36
CA THR A 6 -9.88 21.70 46.88
C THR A 6 -9.94 21.61 45.36
N LYS A 7 -9.27 22.53 44.65
CA LYS A 7 -9.17 22.51 43.18
C LYS A 7 -8.36 21.30 42.69
N ARG A 8 -7.28 20.94 43.37
CA ARG A 8 -6.48 19.75 43.04
C ARG A 8 -7.26 18.45 43.31
N MET A 9 -7.96 18.38 44.44
CA MET A 9 -8.85 17.26 44.77
C MET A 9 -9.94 17.06 43.71
N PHE A 10 -10.55 18.14 43.22
CA PHE A 10 -11.58 18.07 42.19
C PHE A 10 -11.03 17.54 40.84
N VAL A 11 -9.82 17.97 40.45
CA VAL A 11 -9.17 17.45 39.23
C VAL A 11 -8.85 15.97 39.36
N PHE A 12 -8.33 15.53 40.51
CA PHE A 12 -8.06 14.10 40.75
C PHE A 12 -9.34 13.26 40.74
N ALA A 13 -10.43 13.76 41.34
CA ALA A 13 -11.72 13.07 41.32
C ALA A 13 -12.26 12.90 39.90
N ASN A 14 -12.11 13.91 39.03
CA ASN A 14 -12.55 13.82 37.64
C ASN A 14 -11.72 12.82 36.82
N ILE A 15 -10.40 12.78 37.02
CA ILE A 15 -9.52 11.81 36.34
C ILE A 15 -9.87 10.39 36.79
N LEU A 16 -10.07 10.17 38.08
CA LEU A 16 -10.44 8.86 38.62
C LEU A 16 -11.80 8.39 38.11
N ALA A 17 -12.78 9.30 38.04
CA ALA A 17 -14.09 9.00 37.47
C ALA A 17 -13.98 8.61 35.99
N LEU A 18 -13.15 9.29 35.20
CA LEU A 18 -12.92 8.97 33.79
C LEU A 18 -12.34 7.56 33.59
N VAL A 19 -11.41 7.15 34.46
CA VAL A 19 -10.78 5.82 34.40
C VAL A 19 -11.78 4.72 34.77
N ILE A 20 -12.65 4.96 35.76
CA ILE A 20 -13.67 3.99 36.18
C ILE A 20 -14.81 3.88 35.16
N LEU A 21 -15.15 4.98 34.47
CA LEU A 21 -16.21 5.00 33.46
C LEU A 21 -15.77 4.45 32.09
N MET A 22 -14.50 4.11 31.89
CA MET A 22 -14.10 3.43 30.66
C MET A 22 -14.75 2.03 30.64
N PRO A 23 -15.61 1.73 29.65
CA PRO A 23 -16.17 0.40 29.52
C PRO A 23 -15.02 -0.59 29.34
N GLY A 24 -15.00 -1.64 30.17
CA GLY A 24 -13.98 -2.67 30.11
C GLY A 24 -13.89 -3.24 28.70
N ILE A 25 -12.72 -3.10 28.08
CA ILE A 25 -12.46 -3.69 26.76
C ILE A 25 -12.38 -5.20 26.99
N ALA A 26 -13.50 -5.90 26.79
CA ALA A 26 -13.48 -7.35 26.72
C ALA A 26 -12.57 -7.71 25.54
N LEU A 27 -11.40 -8.30 25.82
CA LEU A 27 -10.65 -9.01 24.80
C LEU A 27 -11.53 -10.19 24.37
N ALA A 28 -12.21 -10.03 23.24
CA ALA A 28 -12.80 -11.15 22.54
C ALA A 28 -11.62 -12.06 22.14
N ALA A 29 -11.49 -13.19 22.84
CA ALA A 29 -10.60 -14.25 22.41
C ALA A 29 -10.97 -14.59 20.95
N PRO A 30 -9.99 -14.72 20.05
CA PRO A 30 -10.28 -14.98 18.65
C PRO A 30 -11.00 -16.33 18.54
N VAL A 31 -12.29 -16.28 18.17
CA VAL A 31 -13.01 -17.44 17.66
C VAL A 31 -12.30 -17.83 16.38
N GLN A 32 -11.64 -18.98 16.36
CA GLN A 32 -11.01 -19.54 15.17
C GLN A 32 -12.09 -19.78 14.11
N PRO A 33 -12.13 -19.02 13.00
CA PRO A 33 -12.88 -19.47 11.86
C PRO A 33 -12.08 -20.62 11.27
N HIS A 34 -12.57 -21.85 11.41
CA HIS A 34 -12.21 -22.94 10.51
C HIS A 34 -12.77 -22.59 9.12
N ALA A 35 -12.13 -21.62 8.47
CA ALA A 35 -12.22 -21.42 7.04
C ALA A 35 -10.96 -22.07 6.48
N SER A 36 -11.12 -23.27 5.94
CA SER A 36 -10.22 -23.84 4.96
C SER A 36 -10.16 -22.89 3.77
N SER A 37 -9.25 -21.94 3.86
CA SER A 37 -8.80 -21.12 2.75
C SER A 37 -7.30 -21.02 2.90
N ASP A 38 -6.63 -21.98 2.24
CA ASP A 38 -5.25 -21.85 1.81
C ASP A 38 -5.13 -20.58 0.98
N VAL A 39 -4.94 -19.44 1.65
CA VAL A 39 -4.33 -18.27 1.04
C VAL A 39 -3.13 -17.94 1.89
N ILE A 40 -2.07 -18.69 1.60
CA ILE A 40 -0.72 -18.50 2.09
C ILE A 40 -0.26 -17.09 1.67
N PHE A 41 -0.40 -16.12 2.57
CA PHE A 41 0.27 -14.80 2.49
C PHE A 41 1.65 -14.85 3.16
N ALA A 42 2.33 -15.99 3.07
CA ALA A 42 3.66 -16.19 3.63
C ALA A 42 4.60 -16.73 2.54
N GLN A 43 5.07 -15.82 1.68
CA GLN A 43 6.33 -15.91 0.91
C GLN A 43 6.43 -14.69 -0.02
N VAL A 44 6.68 -13.51 0.58
CA VAL A 44 7.33 -12.39 -0.14
C VAL A 44 8.80 -12.39 0.23
N THR A 45 9.45 -13.52 -0.02
CA THR A 45 10.90 -13.65 0.07
C THR A 45 11.35 -14.43 -1.16
N ASN A 46 12.00 -13.68 -2.04
CA ASN A 46 12.84 -14.11 -3.16
C ASN A 46 12.15 -14.43 -4.50
N ALA A 47 12.48 -13.58 -5.48
CA ALA A 47 12.58 -13.89 -6.90
C ALA A 47 11.30 -14.16 -7.71
N ALA A 48 10.33 -13.26 -7.63
CA ALA A 48 9.41 -13.05 -8.75
C ALA A 48 9.60 -11.63 -9.28
N THR A 49 10.26 -11.52 -10.44
CA THR A 49 10.36 -10.37 -11.33
C THR A 49 9.50 -9.19 -10.89
N TYR A 50 10.15 -8.10 -10.45
CA TYR A 50 9.54 -6.92 -9.82
C TYR A 50 8.44 -6.23 -10.64
N PHE A 51 8.15 -6.72 -11.84
CA PHE A 51 7.17 -6.20 -12.76
C PHE A 51 6.43 -7.39 -13.37
N THR A 52 5.20 -7.59 -12.92
CA THR A 52 4.33 -8.62 -13.48
C THR A 52 3.90 -8.17 -14.88
N SER A 53 4.32 -8.90 -15.91
CA SER A 53 3.79 -8.70 -17.25
C SER A 53 2.38 -9.26 -17.30
N PHE A 54 1.40 -8.41 -17.61
CA PHE A 54 -0.01 -8.80 -17.79
C PHE A 54 -0.37 -8.89 -19.28
N SER A 55 0.62 -9.16 -20.13
CA SER A 55 0.51 -9.09 -21.60
C SER A 55 -0.52 -10.06 -22.18
N ASP A 56 -0.80 -11.17 -21.49
CA ASP A 56 -1.58 -12.28 -22.06
C ASP A 56 -3.02 -12.36 -21.52
N ILE A 57 -3.47 -11.36 -20.75
CA ILE A 57 -4.83 -11.32 -20.20
C ILE A 57 -5.71 -10.45 -21.10
N GLU A 58 -6.80 -11.00 -21.61
CA GLU A 58 -7.84 -10.22 -22.27
C GLU A 58 -8.54 -9.31 -21.24
N LEU A 59 -8.20 -8.02 -21.28
CA LEU A 59 -8.75 -7.01 -20.37
C LEU A 59 -9.97 -6.32 -20.97
N THR A 60 -11.05 -6.23 -20.19
CA THR A 60 -12.21 -5.38 -20.51
C THR A 60 -11.79 -3.91 -20.57
N PRO A 61 -12.53 -3.04 -21.30
CA PRO A 61 -12.24 -1.61 -21.35
C PRO A 61 -12.15 -0.96 -19.95
N LEU A 62 -13.05 -1.36 -19.04
CA LEU A 62 -13.06 -0.87 -17.66
C LEU A 62 -11.80 -1.28 -16.89
N GLN A 63 -11.36 -2.54 -17.02
CA GLN A 63 -10.12 -3.01 -16.40
C GLN A 63 -8.91 -2.26 -16.94
N ARG A 64 -8.84 -2.04 -18.26
CA ARG A 64 -7.76 -1.25 -18.88
C ARG A 64 -7.71 0.14 -18.28
N GLN A 65 -8.85 0.81 -18.14
CA GLN A 65 -8.93 2.14 -17.53
C GLN A 65 -8.45 2.13 -16.06
N GLN A 66 -8.89 1.18 -15.26
CA GLN A 66 -8.47 1.05 -13.85
C GLN A 66 -6.96 0.80 -13.72
N LEU A 67 -6.41 -0.11 -14.55
CA LEU A 67 -4.98 -0.38 -14.56
C LEU A 67 -4.17 0.84 -15.01
N GLN A 68 -4.66 1.61 -15.99
CA GLN A 68 -4.02 2.85 -16.41
C GLN A 68 -4.02 3.89 -15.29
N ALA A 69 -5.13 4.06 -14.57
CA ALA A 69 -5.21 4.96 -13.42
C ALA A 69 -4.19 4.59 -12.34
N VAL A 70 -4.06 3.29 -12.03
CA VAL A 70 -3.06 2.78 -11.08
C VAL A 70 -1.63 3.05 -11.55
N ARG A 71 -1.33 2.83 -12.85
CA ARG A 71 -0.02 3.12 -13.44
C ARG A 71 0.31 4.62 -13.42
N GLN A 72 -0.64 5.48 -13.73
CA GLN A 72 -0.47 6.93 -13.66
C GLN A 72 -0.19 7.40 -12.23
N ARG A 73 -0.90 6.83 -11.25
CA ARG A 73 -0.67 7.14 -9.84
C ARG A 73 0.73 6.73 -9.39
N ARG A 74 1.15 5.50 -9.72
CA ARG A 74 2.53 5.02 -9.47
C ARG A 74 3.56 5.98 -10.05
N ASN A 75 3.38 6.43 -11.29
CA ASN A 75 4.34 7.34 -11.94
C ASN A 75 4.46 8.67 -11.18
N LYS A 76 3.35 9.21 -10.64
CA LYS A 76 3.37 10.41 -9.79
C LYS A 76 4.10 10.17 -8.47
N GLU A 77 3.85 9.04 -7.83
CA GLU A 77 4.48 8.67 -6.55
C GLU A 77 5.99 8.46 -6.72
N ILE A 78 6.41 7.77 -7.77
CA ILE A 78 7.83 7.63 -8.14
C ILE A 78 8.45 9.00 -8.39
N ALA A 79 7.81 9.84 -9.22
CA ALA A 79 8.33 11.18 -9.49
C ALA A 79 8.54 11.98 -8.21
N ALA A 80 7.65 11.86 -7.22
CA ALA A 80 7.78 12.56 -5.93
C ALA A 80 9.04 12.16 -5.14
N VAL A 81 9.52 10.91 -5.28
CA VAL A 81 10.75 10.41 -4.65
C VAL A 81 12.01 10.89 -5.39
N LEU A 82 11.91 11.13 -6.69
CA LEU A 82 13.03 11.50 -7.55
C LEU A 82 13.34 13.01 -7.50
N ASN A 83 14.62 13.35 -7.62
CA ASN A 83 15.06 14.72 -7.84
C ASN A 83 14.87 15.16 -9.31
N SER A 84 15.08 16.45 -9.59
CA SER A 84 14.82 17.02 -10.92
C SER A 84 15.63 16.36 -12.05
N SER A 85 16.91 16.06 -11.79
CA SER A 85 17.80 15.42 -12.77
C SER A 85 17.34 13.99 -13.06
N GLN A 86 17.05 13.21 -12.02
CA GLN A 86 16.53 11.85 -12.12
C GLN A 86 15.19 11.81 -12.87
N ARG A 87 14.28 12.77 -12.64
CA ARG A 87 13.00 12.87 -13.38
C ARG A 87 13.22 13.09 -14.87
N THR A 88 14.21 13.92 -15.22
CA THR A 88 14.55 14.20 -16.62
C THR A 88 15.10 12.96 -17.31
N GLN A 89 16.02 12.26 -16.66
CA GLN A 89 16.57 10.99 -17.15
C GLN A 89 15.48 9.92 -17.30
N LEU A 90 14.58 9.80 -16.33
CA LEU A 90 13.45 8.87 -16.39
C LEU A 90 12.58 9.13 -17.62
N VAL A 91 12.20 10.39 -17.88
CA VAL A 91 11.39 10.76 -19.05
C VAL A 91 12.15 10.48 -20.35
N GLN A 92 13.45 10.74 -20.40
CA GLN A 92 14.28 10.46 -21.57
C GLN A 92 14.32 8.96 -21.88
N ASN A 93 14.56 8.12 -20.87
CA ASN A 93 14.61 6.66 -21.05
C ASN A 93 13.24 6.10 -21.47
N LEU A 94 12.14 6.61 -20.92
CA LEU A 94 10.80 6.22 -21.34
C LEU A 94 10.53 6.62 -22.81
N ARG A 95 10.99 7.79 -23.25
CA ARG A 95 10.88 8.23 -24.65
C ARG A 95 11.76 7.41 -25.60
N ALA A 96 12.87 6.87 -25.10
CA ALA A 96 13.75 5.97 -25.85
C ALA A 96 13.16 4.56 -26.04
N GLY A 97 11.97 4.28 -25.49
CA GLY A 97 11.29 2.99 -25.62
C GLY A 97 11.53 2.04 -24.45
N ASN A 98 12.30 2.45 -23.44
CA ASN A 98 12.49 1.66 -22.23
C ASN A 98 11.16 1.57 -21.48
N ASN A 99 10.85 0.39 -20.95
CA ASN A 99 9.75 0.26 -20.02
C ASN A 99 10.11 0.90 -18.67
N ILE A 100 9.12 1.07 -17.79
CA ILE A 100 9.33 1.76 -16.50
C ILE A 100 10.39 1.07 -15.64
N THR A 101 10.53 -0.26 -15.71
CA THR A 101 11.55 -1.03 -14.99
C THR A 101 12.94 -0.65 -15.44
N GLN A 102 13.18 -0.80 -16.75
CA GLN A 102 14.44 -0.51 -17.39
C GLN A 102 14.83 0.96 -17.17
N ALA A 103 13.85 1.87 -17.28
CA ALA A 103 14.09 3.29 -17.08
C ALA A 103 14.44 3.63 -15.62
N LEU A 104 13.92 2.88 -14.63
CA LEU A 104 14.28 3.07 -13.23
C LEU A 104 15.65 2.48 -12.88
N GLU A 105 16.01 1.34 -13.47
CA GLU A 105 17.31 0.67 -13.25
C GLU A 105 18.48 1.52 -13.75
N THR A 106 18.26 2.35 -14.76
CA THR A 106 19.28 3.30 -15.28
C THR A 106 19.49 4.53 -14.41
N LEU A 107 18.63 4.79 -13.42
CA LEU A 107 18.76 5.95 -12.54
C LEU A 107 19.77 5.64 -11.43
N ASN A 108 20.67 6.58 -11.17
CA ASN A 108 21.49 6.54 -9.97
C ASN A 108 20.66 6.98 -8.76
N LEU A 109 19.98 6.03 -8.11
CA LEU A 109 19.14 6.25 -6.94
C LEU A 109 19.96 6.09 -5.65
N GLN A 110 19.71 6.95 -4.67
CA GLN A 110 20.20 6.70 -3.31
C GLN A 110 19.51 5.46 -2.71
N PRO A 111 20.12 4.76 -1.74
CA PRO A 111 19.53 3.57 -1.11
C PRO A 111 18.10 3.80 -0.63
N ASP A 112 17.85 4.91 0.08
CA ASP A 112 16.51 5.26 0.57
C ASP A 112 15.50 5.49 -0.57
N GLN A 113 15.94 6.13 -1.67
CA GLN A 113 15.09 6.32 -2.85
C GLN A 113 14.78 4.98 -3.52
N GLN A 114 15.76 4.06 -3.57
CA GLN A 114 15.59 2.73 -4.14
C GLN A 114 14.55 1.91 -3.36
N ASP A 115 14.61 1.94 -2.03
CA ASP A 115 13.63 1.26 -1.18
C ASP A 115 12.23 1.83 -1.33
N LEU A 116 12.09 3.16 -1.38
CA LEU A 116 10.80 3.81 -1.61
C LEU A 116 10.22 3.47 -2.99
N VAL A 117 11.04 3.54 -4.05
CA VAL A 117 10.62 3.18 -5.41
C VAL A 117 10.19 1.71 -5.46
N LYS A 118 10.95 0.81 -4.82
CA LYS A 118 10.63 -0.61 -4.73
C LYS A 118 9.29 -0.84 -4.03
N ALA A 119 9.05 -0.18 -2.89
CA ALA A 119 7.80 -0.26 -2.16
C ALA A 119 6.60 0.24 -3.01
N ILE A 120 6.77 1.36 -3.71
CA ILE A 120 5.74 1.91 -4.61
C ILE A 120 5.40 0.92 -5.74
N VAL A 121 6.41 0.31 -6.36
CA VAL A 121 6.23 -0.69 -7.42
C VAL A 121 5.51 -1.93 -6.88
N GLN A 122 5.95 -2.47 -5.74
CA GLN A 122 5.34 -3.65 -5.12
C GLN A 122 3.86 -3.40 -4.77
N PHE A 123 3.57 -2.26 -4.13
CA PHE A 123 2.21 -1.88 -3.79
C PHE A 123 1.32 -1.71 -5.04
N THR A 124 1.88 -1.14 -6.11
CA THR A 124 1.17 -1.01 -7.39
C THR A 124 0.87 -2.39 -7.99
N ASN A 125 1.82 -3.33 -7.95
CA ASN A 125 1.61 -4.69 -8.43
C ASN A 125 0.48 -5.40 -7.66
N LEU A 126 0.43 -5.24 -6.34
CA LEU A 126 -0.66 -5.77 -5.51
C LEU A 126 -2.02 -5.17 -5.91
N LYS A 127 -2.09 -3.85 -6.14
CA LYS A 127 -3.33 -3.19 -6.62
C LYS A 127 -3.77 -3.73 -7.98
N MET A 128 -2.84 -3.89 -8.91
CA MET A 128 -3.14 -4.45 -10.24
C MET A 128 -3.65 -5.89 -10.13
N LYS A 129 -2.99 -6.74 -9.32
CA LYS A 129 -3.47 -8.11 -9.04
C LYS A 129 -4.88 -8.11 -8.47
N ALA A 130 -5.17 -7.25 -7.48
CA ALA A 130 -6.49 -7.16 -6.87
C ALA A 130 -7.60 -6.68 -7.84
N ILE A 131 -7.26 -5.86 -8.83
CA ILE A 131 -8.20 -5.46 -9.90
C ILE A 131 -8.50 -6.67 -10.80
N LEU A 132 -7.48 -7.41 -11.19
CA LEU A 132 -7.65 -8.59 -12.07
C LEU A 132 -8.43 -9.70 -11.37
N SER A 133 -8.09 -10.02 -10.12
CA SER A 133 -8.76 -11.08 -9.34
C SER A 133 -10.24 -10.80 -9.08
N ARG A 134 -10.63 -9.53 -8.87
CA ARG A 134 -12.05 -9.18 -8.67
C ARG A 134 -12.92 -9.50 -9.88
N HIS A 135 -12.38 -9.26 -11.07
CA HIS A 135 -13.12 -9.48 -12.30
C HIS A 135 -13.14 -10.95 -12.72
N SER A 136 -12.08 -11.72 -12.46
CA SER A 136 -12.11 -13.18 -12.69
C SER A 136 -13.18 -13.87 -11.84
N LEU A 137 -13.42 -13.38 -10.61
CA LEU A 137 -14.50 -13.87 -9.75
C LEU A 137 -15.90 -13.48 -10.28
N THR A 138 -16.02 -12.35 -10.99
CA THR A 138 -17.31 -11.89 -11.54
C THR A 138 -17.69 -12.64 -12.82
N VAL A 139 -16.72 -13.12 -13.60
CA VAL A 139 -16.97 -13.88 -14.84
C VAL A 139 -17.40 -15.32 -14.54
N GLY A 140 -16.97 -15.93 -13.41
CA GLY A 140 -17.35 -17.28 -13.02
C GLY A 140 -18.74 -17.43 -12.36
N GLN A 141 -19.52 -16.36 -12.27
CA GLN A 141 -20.88 -16.36 -11.67
C GLN A 141 -22.01 -16.15 -12.71
N LYS A 142 -21.72 -16.40 -14.00
CA LYS A 142 -22.73 -16.49 -15.07
C LYS A 142 -22.79 -17.91 -15.59
#